data_AF-A0A6B0WUR8-F1
#
_entry.id   AF-A0A6B0WUR8-F1
#
_cell.length_a   1.000
_cell.length_b   1.000
_cell.length_c   1.000
_cell.angle_alpha   90.00
_cell.angle_beta   90.00
_cell.angle_gamma   90.00
#
_symmetry.space_group_name_H-M   'P 1'
#
loop_
_entity.id
_entity.type
_entity.pdbx_description
1 polymer ?
#
loop_
_entity_poly.entity_id
_entity_poly.type
_entity_poly.pdbx_seq_one_letter_code
_entity_poly.pdbx_strand_id
1 'polypeptide(L)'
;MLNLVIKRLLWMIPTMVIISFISFSIIQLPPGDYLTSYIAALGETGETVDEAQAAALRARYNLDQPFMVQYWRWLVGMTRGDLGMSFEWNRPVTELIGERILLTSIISIVTLLMTWALAIPVGIYSAVKQYSLPDYCFTFLGFIGLATPNFLLALIFMYIGYSVFGVIAGGLFSPE
;
A
#
# COMPACT_ATOMS: atom_id res chain seq x y z
N MET A 1 26.70 0.71 -17.91
CA MET A 1 25.45 1.33 -17.40
C MET A 1 24.21 0.84 -18.17
N LEU A 2 24.08 1.10 -19.48
CA LEU A 2 22.88 0.74 -20.26
C LEU A 2 22.52 -0.77 -20.24
N ASN A 3 23.51 -1.65 -20.45
CA ASN A 3 23.29 -3.11 -20.39
C ASN A 3 22.75 -3.56 -19.01
N LEU A 4 23.17 -2.90 -17.93
CA LEU A 4 22.72 -3.19 -16.57
C LEU A 4 21.27 -2.75 -16.35
N VAL A 5 20.89 -1.57 -16.87
CA VAL A 5 19.50 -1.08 -16.85
C VAL A 5 18.59 -2.02 -17.63
N ILE A 6 18.99 -2.43 -18.83
CA ILE A 6 18.21 -3.36 -19.66
C ILE A 6 18.04 -4.70 -18.96
N LYS A 7 19.12 -5.27 -18.41
CA LYS A 7 19.03 -6.52 -17.64
C LYS A 7 18.06 -6.40 -16.46
N ARG A 8 18.08 -5.29 -15.73
CA ARG A 8 17.14 -5.06 -14.61
C ARG A 8 15.69 -4.95 -15.09
N LEU A 9 15.43 -4.21 -16.18
CA LEU A 9 14.10 -4.11 -16.76
C LEU A 9 13.58 -5.48 -17.24
N LEU A 10 14.44 -6.29 -17.85
CA LEU A 10 14.08 -7.65 -18.26
C LEU A 10 13.77 -8.56 -17.07
N TRP A 11 14.54 -8.49 -15.99
CA TRP A 11 14.26 -9.25 -14.74
C TRP A 11 13.03 -8.75 -13.98
N MET A 12 12.63 -7.49 -14.18
CA MET A 12 11.43 -6.92 -13.57
C MET A 12 10.17 -7.62 -14.07
N ILE A 13 10.08 -7.94 -15.36
CA ILE A 13 8.89 -8.56 -15.97
C ILE A 13 8.53 -9.91 -15.32
N PRO A 14 9.41 -10.94 -15.28
CA PRO A 14 9.07 -12.21 -14.65
C PRO A 14 8.83 -12.05 -13.15
N THR A 15 9.54 -11.14 -12.48
CA THR A 15 9.33 -10.85 -11.06
C THR A 15 7.93 -10.31 -10.80
N MET A 16 7.46 -9.35 -11.60
CA MET A 16 6.11 -8.81 -11.49
C MET A 16 5.05 -9.87 -11.73
N VAL A 17 5.22 -10.72 -12.75
CA VAL A 17 4.29 -11.81 -13.06
C VAL A 17 4.21 -12.84 -11.92
N ILE A 18 5.35 -13.20 -11.33
CA ILE A 18 5.38 -14.14 -10.19
C ILE A 18 4.69 -13.52 -8.99
N ILE A 19 5.03 -12.27 -8.63
CA ILE A 19 4.43 -11.58 -7.49
C ILE A 19 2.93 -11.41 -7.71
N SER A 20 2.49 -10.96 -8.90
CA SER A 20 1.07 -10.78 -9.19
C SER A 20 0.31 -12.09 -9.13
N PHE A 21 0.89 -13.19 -9.63
CA PHE A 21 0.28 -14.51 -9.54
C PHE A 21 0.13 -14.95 -8.08
N ILE A 22 1.19 -14.83 -7.28
CA ILE A 22 1.15 -15.19 -5.85
C ILE A 22 0.12 -14.34 -5.10
N SER A 23 0.12 -13.01 -5.31
CA SER A 23 -0.86 -12.11 -4.68
C SER A 23 -2.28 -12.46 -5.09
N PHE A 24 -2.53 -12.73 -6.38
CA PHE A 24 -3.84 -13.12 -6.88
C PHE A 24 -4.29 -14.45 -6.29
N SER A 25 -3.38 -15.43 -6.18
CA SER A 25 -3.65 -16.69 -5.48
C SER A 25 -4.02 -16.46 -4.03
N ILE A 26 -3.26 -15.64 -3.28
CA ILE A 26 -3.53 -15.37 -1.86
C ILE A 26 -4.90 -14.73 -1.66
N ILE A 27 -5.28 -13.79 -2.52
CA ILE A 27 -6.60 -13.13 -2.46
C ILE A 27 -7.74 -14.11 -2.72
N GLN A 28 -7.52 -15.10 -3.60
CA GLN A 28 -8.53 -16.09 -4.00
C GLN A 28 -8.45 -17.40 -3.18
N LEU A 29 -7.56 -17.50 -2.20
CA LEU A 29 -7.45 -18.67 -1.30
C LEU A 29 -8.68 -18.88 -0.39
N PRO A 30 -9.31 -17.82 0.16
CA PRO A 30 -10.52 -17.99 0.96
C PRO A 30 -11.62 -18.72 0.16
N PRO A 31 -12.42 -19.60 0.80
CA PRO A 31 -13.51 -20.26 0.11
C PRO A 31 -14.59 -19.26 -0.30
N GLY A 32 -14.94 -19.27 -1.59
CA GLY A 32 -15.93 -18.35 -2.18
C GLY A 32 -15.29 -17.32 -3.12
N ASP A 33 -16.06 -16.30 -3.48
CA ASP A 33 -15.60 -15.12 -4.23
C ASP A 33 -15.88 -13.85 -3.41
N TYR A 34 -15.36 -12.70 -3.86
CA TYR A 34 -15.61 -11.42 -3.19
C TYR A 34 -17.11 -11.16 -2.95
N LEU A 35 -17.97 -11.49 -3.92
CA LEU A 35 -19.41 -11.29 -3.81
C LEU A 35 -20.03 -12.17 -2.72
N THR A 36 -19.49 -13.36 -2.48
CA THR A 36 -19.92 -14.25 -1.42
C THR A 36 -19.62 -13.65 -0.05
N SER A 37 -18.43 -13.09 0.15
CA SER A 37 -18.11 -12.36 1.38
C SER A 37 -18.91 -11.08 1.54
N TYR A 38 -19.18 -10.36 0.44
CA TYR A 38 -19.97 -9.13 0.45
C TYR A 38 -21.44 -9.38 0.81
N ILE A 39 -22.05 -10.41 0.22
CA ILE A 39 -23.43 -10.83 0.54
C ILE A 39 -23.52 -11.31 1.99
N ALA A 40 -22.53 -12.06 2.48
CA ALA A 40 -22.49 -12.48 3.89
C ALA A 40 -22.45 -11.27 4.84
N ALA A 41 -21.62 -10.26 4.55
CA ALA A 41 -21.53 -9.03 5.34
C ALA A 41 -22.85 -8.22 5.33
N LEU A 42 -23.55 -8.16 4.20
CA LEU A 42 -24.87 -7.51 4.11
C LEU A 42 -25.96 -8.28 4.87
N GLY A 43 -25.88 -9.62 4.88
CA GLY A 43 -26.76 -10.46 5.68
C GLY A 43 -26.64 -10.18 7.18
N GLU A 44 -25.43 -9.87 7.67
CA GLU A 44 -25.19 -9.49 9.07
C GLU A 44 -25.82 -8.14 9.45
N THR A 45 -25.97 -7.21 8.50
CA THR A 45 -26.64 -5.91 8.70
C THR A 45 -28.16 -5.98 8.48
N GLY A 46 -28.70 -7.14 8.12
CA GLY A 46 -30.13 -7.37 7.86
C GLY A 46 -30.58 -6.98 6.44
N GLU A 47 -29.65 -6.68 5.55
CA GLU A 47 -29.92 -6.35 4.15
C GLU A 47 -29.91 -7.63 3.31
N THR A 48 -30.94 -7.84 2.47
CA THR A 48 -31.03 -9.03 1.62
C THR A 48 -30.62 -8.67 0.20
N VAL A 49 -29.65 -9.40 -0.34
CA VAL A 49 -29.26 -9.28 -1.75
C VAL A 49 -30.06 -10.29 -2.56
N ASP A 50 -30.71 -9.82 -3.61
CA ASP A 50 -31.38 -10.68 -4.59
C ASP A 50 -30.36 -11.64 -5.24
N GLU A 51 -30.60 -12.95 -5.12
CA GLU A 51 -29.72 -13.98 -5.69
C GLU A 51 -29.54 -13.83 -7.20
N ALA A 52 -30.56 -13.34 -7.91
CA ALA A 52 -30.48 -13.08 -9.34
C ALA A 52 -29.49 -11.94 -9.67
N GLN A 53 -29.45 -10.89 -8.84
CA GLN A 53 -28.49 -9.81 -8.98
C GLN A 53 -27.07 -10.29 -8.65
N ALA A 54 -26.92 -11.10 -7.60
CA ALA A 54 -25.64 -11.68 -7.23
C ALA A 54 -25.06 -12.56 -8.36
N ALA A 55 -25.89 -13.40 -8.99
CA ALA A 55 -25.49 -14.23 -10.13
C ALA A 55 -25.10 -13.38 -11.35
N ALA A 56 -25.85 -12.31 -11.64
CA ALA A 56 -25.54 -11.38 -12.73
C ALA A 56 -24.19 -10.66 -12.50
N LEU A 57 -23.90 -10.25 -11.26
CA LEU A 57 -22.62 -9.65 -10.92
C LEU A 57 -21.46 -10.67 -11.04
N ARG A 58 -21.65 -11.91 -10.59
CA ARG A 58 -20.62 -12.97 -10.75
C ARG A 58 -20.23 -13.16 -12.20
N ALA A 59 -21.21 -13.27 -13.09
CA ALA A 59 -20.98 -13.40 -14.53
C ALA A 59 -20.33 -12.14 -15.12
N ARG A 60 -20.76 -10.94 -14.71
CA ARG A 60 -20.19 -9.67 -15.17
C ARG A 60 -18.70 -9.55 -14.83
N TYR A 61 -18.30 -9.99 -13.64
CA TYR A 61 -16.92 -9.94 -13.17
C TYR A 61 -16.11 -11.21 -13.47
N ASN A 62 -16.70 -12.19 -14.18
CA ASN A 62 -16.09 -13.47 -14.55
C ASN A 62 -15.63 -14.30 -13.33
N LEU A 63 -16.30 -14.14 -12.18
CA LEU A 63 -15.97 -14.85 -10.94
C LEU A 63 -16.34 -16.34 -11.00
N ASP A 64 -17.19 -16.70 -11.97
CA ASP A 64 -17.60 -18.06 -12.32
C ASP A 64 -16.56 -18.84 -13.15
N GLN A 65 -15.53 -18.15 -13.67
CA GLN A 65 -14.53 -18.75 -14.55
C GLN A 65 -13.42 -19.48 -13.79
N PRO A 66 -12.70 -20.44 -14.41
CA PRO A 66 -11.54 -21.08 -13.78
C PRO A 66 -10.47 -20.05 -13.38
N PHE A 67 -9.78 -20.31 -12.27
CA PHE A 67 -8.75 -19.43 -11.69
C PHE A 67 -7.78 -18.82 -12.73
N MET A 68 -7.24 -19.66 -13.62
CA MET A 68 -6.28 -19.23 -14.63
C MET A 68 -6.89 -18.25 -15.65
N VAL A 69 -8.17 -18.42 -15.98
CA VAL A 69 -8.91 -17.52 -16.88
C VAL A 69 -9.14 -16.18 -16.21
N GLN A 70 -9.51 -16.18 -14.92
CA GLN A 70 -9.68 -14.95 -14.15
C GLN A 70 -8.36 -14.16 -14.07
N TYR A 71 -7.26 -14.84 -13.72
CA TYR A 71 -5.94 -14.22 -13.63
C TYR A 71 -5.50 -13.61 -14.97
N TRP A 72 -5.65 -14.36 -16.08
CA TRP A 72 -5.25 -13.87 -17.39
C TRP A 72 -6.09 -12.67 -17.86
N ARG A 73 -7.40 -12.70 -17.64
CA ARG A 73 -8.28 -11.57 -17.97
C ARG A 73 -7.94 -10.33 -17.15
N TRP A 74 -7.71 -10.50 -15.86
CA TRP A 74 -7.28 -9.42 -14.96
C TRP A 74 -5.94 -8.83 -15.40
N LEU A 75 -4.94 -9.67 -15.69
CA LEU A 75 -3.62 -9.24 -16.13
C LEU A 75 -3.69 -8.46 -17.46
N VAL A 76 -4.43 -8.98 -18.45
CA VAL A 76 -4.60 -8.31 -19.74
C VAL A 76 -5.36 -6.99 -19.58
N GLY A 77 -6.41 -6.95 -18.76
CA GLY A 77 -7.14 -5.73 -18.42
C GLY A 77 -6.22 -4.66 -17.83
N MET A 78 -5.44 -5.03 -16.81
CA MET A 78 -4.47 -4.15 -16.16
C MET A 78 -3.48 -3.56 -17.16
N THR A 79 -2.93 -4.37 -18.08
CA THR A 79 -1.99 -3.88 -19.11
C THR A 79 -2.62 -2.93 -20.12
N ARG A 80 -3.95 -2.92 -20.24
CA ARG A 80 -4.71 -1.98 -21.08
C ARG A 80 -5.20 -0.75 -20.32
N GLY A 81 -4.83 -0.62 -19.04
CA GLY A 81 -5.27 0.47 -18.17
C GLY A 81 -6.64 0.23 -17.52
N ASP A 82 -7.23 -0.94 -17.70
CA ASP A 82 -8.47 -1.34 -17.01
C ASP A 82 -8.12 -2.02 -15.68
N LEU A 83 -8.14 -1.25 -14.60
CA LEU A 83 -7.94 -1.74 -13.23
C LEU A 83 -9.23 -2.29 -12.61
N GLY A 84 -10.36 -2.21 -13.32
CA GLY A 84 -11.67 -2.63 -12.83
C GLY A 84 -12.32 -1.66 -11.84
N MET A 85 -13.33 -2.18 -11.15
CA MET A 85 -14.13 -1.46 -10.17
C MET A 85 -13.73 -1.89 -8.76
N SER A 86 -13.63 -0.93 -7.86
CA SER A 86 -13.58 -1.20 -6.42
C SER A 86 -14.96 -1.61 -5.96
N PHE A 87 -15.09 -2.83 -5.47
CA PHE A 87 -16.37 -3.33 -4.98
C PHE A 87 -16.78 -2.68 -3.65
N GLU A 88 -15.81 -2.32 -2.81
CA GLU A 88 -16.07 -1.69 -1.51
C GLU A 88 -16.54 -0.24 -1.65
N TRP A 89 -15.93 0.50 -2.58
CA TRP A 89 -16.23 1.93 -2.81
C TRP A 89 -17.20 2.15 -3.97
N ASN A 90 -17.57 1.09 -4.69
CA ASN A 90 -18.40 1.11 -5.91
C ASN A 90 -17.95 2.17 -6.95
N ARG A 91 -16.64 2.34 -7.10
CA ARG A 91 -16.01 3.35 -7.98
C ARG A 91 -14.85 2.76 -8.79
N PRO A 92 -14.48 3.33 -9.95
CA PRO A 92 -13.32 2.87 -10.71
C PRO A 92 -12.04 2.91 -9.87
N VAL A 93 -11.25 1.85 -9.90
CA VAL A 93 -9.98 1.77 -9.15
C VAL A 93 -9.00 2.86 -9.60
N THR A 94 -9.03 3.22 -10.88
CA THR A 94 -8.22 4.29 -11.46
C THR A 94 -8.47 5.65 -10.80
N GLU A 95 -9.72 5.97 -10.48
CA GLU A 95 -10.08 7.22 -9.77
C GLU A 95 -9.55 7.21 -8.34
N LEU A 96 -9.76 6.11 -7.61
CA LEU A 96 -9.32 5.97 -6.21
C LEU A 96 -7.80 6.07 -6.07
N ILE A 97 -7.05 5.48 -6.99
CA ILE A 97 -5.60 5.60 -7.04
C ILE A 97 -5.20 7.01 -7.45
N GLY A 98 -5.86 7.58 -8.48
CA GLY A 98 -5.58 8.91 -9.00
C GLY A 98 -5.73 10.01 -7.95
N GLU A 99 -6.74 9.93 -7.09
CA GLU A 99 -6.97 10.87 -5.98
C GLU A 99 -5.84 10.87 -4.95
N ARG A 100 -5.12 9.75 -4.78
CA ARG A 100 -4.12 9.54 -3.72
C ARG A 100 -2.69 9.64 -4.21
N ILE A 101 -2.44 9.33 -5.49
CA ILE A 101 -1.08 9.16 -6.03
C ILE A 101 -0.22 10.41 -5.86
N LEU A 102 -0.80 11.60 -6.03
CA LEU A 102 -0.07 12.86 -5.93
C LEU A 102 0.42 13.10 -4.50
N LEU A 103 -0.46 12.97 -3.51
CA LEU A 103 -0.11 13.18 -2.10
C LEU A 103 0.85 12.12 -1.59
N THR A 104 0.63 10.85 -1.94
CA THR A 104 1.58 9.77 -1.62
C THR A 104 2.96 10.06 -2.20
N SER A 105 3.02 10.55 -3.45
CA SER A 105 4.29 10.91 -4.10
C SER A 105 4.97 12.08 -3.42
N ILE A 106 4.23 13.15 -3.10
CA ILE A 106 4.77 14.32 -2.39
C ILE A 106 5.33 13.91 -1.03
N ILE A 107 4.53 13.18 -0.23
CA ILE A 107 4.97 12.69 1.09
C ILE A 107 6.23 11.84 0.94
N SER A 108 6.24 10.88 0.02
CA SER A 108 7.39 9.98 -0.19
C SER A 108 8.66 10.73 -0.59
N ILE A 109 8.56 11.69 -1.51
CA ILE A 109 9.70 12.49 -1.98
C ILE A 109 10.22 13.38 -0.84
N VAL A 110 9.34 14.06 -0.11
CA VAL A 110 9.73 14.91 1.02
C VAL A 110 10.39 14.07 2.11
N THR A 111 9.81 12.92 2.46
CA THR A 111 10.40 11.98 3.41
C THR A 111 11.79 11.54 2.95
N LEU A 112 11.95 11.14 1.69
CA LEU A 112 13.24 10.71 1.14
C LEU A 112 14.31 11.81 1.23
N LEU A 113 13.96 13.03 0.82
CA LEU A 113 14.86 14.18 0.87
C LEU A 113 15.26 14.51 2.31
N MET A 114 14.30 14.51 3.24
CA MET A 114 14.56 14.73 4.66
C MET A 114 15.43 13.62 5.26
N THR A 115 15.19 12.36 4.90
CA THR A 115 16.02 11.23 5.32
C THR A 115 17.45 11.43 4.84
N TRP A 116 17.68 11.78 3.57
CA TRP A 116 19.04 12.01 3.07
C TRP A 116 19.70 13.23 3.70
N ALA A 117 18.96 14.33 3.87
CA ALA A 117 19.45 15.55 4.47
C ALA A 117 19.92 15.34 5.92
N LEU A 118 19.33 14.40 6.66
CA LEU A 118 19.72 14.09 8.03
C LEU A 118 20.71 12.92 8.11
N ALA A 119 20.42 11.80 7.45
CA ALA A 119 21.20 10.57 7.57
C ALA A 119 22.59 10.68 6.96
N ILE A 120 22.74 11.40 5.82
CA ILE A 120 24.05 11.52 5.17
C ILE A 120 25.01 12.35 6.03
N PRO A 121 24.67 13.58 6.49
CA PRO A 121 25.57 14.35 7.34
C PRO A 121 25.86 13.67 8.68
N VAL A 122 24.84 13.09 9.32
CA VAL A 122 25.03 12.35 10.59
C VAL A 122 25.96 11.16 10.38
N GLY A 123 25.75 10.38 9.32
CA GLY A 123 26.60 9.23 8.98
C GLY A 123 28.04 9.62 8.69
N ILE A 124 28.27 10.69 7.91
CA ILE A 124 29.61 11.22 7.64
C ILE A 124 30.27 11.71 8.94
N TYR A 125 29.53 12.46 9.76
CA TYR A 125 30.07 13.01 11.01
C TYR A 125 30.49 11.91 11.99
N SER A 126 29.62 10.93 12.22
CA SER A 126 29.92 9.76 13.06
C SER A 126 31.10 8.96 12.52
N ALA A 127 31.22 8.80 11.19
CA ALA A 127 32.33 8.07 10.59
C ALA A 127 33.68 8.79 10.71
N VAL A 128 33.69 10.13 10.67
CA VAL A 128 34.92 10.93 10.80
C VAL A 128 35.34 11.11 12.26
N LYS A 129 34.38 11.27 13.17
CA LYS A 129 34.63 11.46 14.62
C LYS A 129 34.15 10.26 15.44
N GLN A 130 34.72 9.12 15.13
CA GLN A 130 34.41 7.85 15.80
C GLN A 130 34.67 7.93 17.31
N TYR A 131 33.84 7.26 18.10
CA TYR A 131 33.94 7.18 19.56
C TYR A 131 33.80 8.54 20.27
N SER A 132 33.29 9.56 19.59
CA SER A 132 33.00 10.85 20.18
C SER A 132 31.61 10.85 20.83
N LEU A 133 31.37 11.77 21.76
CA LEU A 133 30.07 11.88 22.45
C LEU A 133 28.89 12.07 21.47
N PRO A 134 28.98 12.95 20.44
CA PRO A 134 27.90 13.05 19.45
C PRO A 134 27.70 11.78 18.62
N ASP A 135 28.76 11.01 18.35
CA ASP A 135 28.66 9.74 17.64
C ASP A 135 27.84 8.72 18.45
N TYR A 136 28.12 8.59 19.75
CA TYR A 136 27.31 7.78 20.65
C TYR A 136 25.85 8.26 20.72
N CYS A 137 25.60 9.57 20.77
CA CYS A 137 24.23 10.12 20.76
C CYS A 137 23.47 9.76 19.49
N PHE A 138 24.05 9.98 18.31
CA PHE A 138 23.41 9.67 17.04
C PHE A 138 23.19 8.17 16.86
N THR A 139 24.17 7.36 17.26
CA THR A 139 24.06 5.89 17.22
C THR A 139 22.95 5.40 18.15
N PHE A 140 22.86 5.93 19.36
CA PHE A 140 21.80 5.60 20.31
C PHE A 140 20.42 5.98 19.78
N LEU A 141 20.25 7.21 19.25
CA LEU A 141 18.99 7.63 18.63
C LEU A 141 18.63 6.76 17.41
N GLY A 142 19.61 6.41 16.59
CA GLY A 142 19.44 5.49 15.47
C GLY A 142 18.94 4.11 15.92
N PHE A 143 19.48 3.58 17.02
CA PHE A 143 19.01 2.33 17.61
C PHE A 143 17.59 2.40 18.13
N ILE A 144 17.16 3.52 18.75
CA ILE A 144 15.75 3.70 19.14
C ILE A 144 14.86 3.62 17.89
N GLY A 145 15.24 4.31 16.80
CA GLY A 145 14.49 4.28 15.56
C GLY A 145 14.41 2.90 14.92
N LEU A 146 15.48 2.11 14.98
CA LEU A 146 15.52 0.75 14.43
C LEU A 146 14.79 -0.28 15.30
N ALA A 147 14.85 -0.13 16.63
CA ALA A 147 14.27 -1.07 17.58
C ALA A 147 12.77 -0.83 17.82
N THR A 148 12.30 0.41 17.61
CA THR A 148 10.90 0.76 17.87
C THR A 148 10.05 0.52 16.63
N PRO A 149 8.90 -0.18 16.75
CA PRO A 149 7.97 -0.31 15.64
C PRO A 149 7.47 1.06 15.13
N ASN A 150 7.47 1.26 13.81
CA ASN A 150 7.08 2.54 13.20
C ASN A 150 5.68 3.02 13.62
N PHE A 151 4.71 2.11 13.75
CA PHE A 151 3.35 2.46 14.17
C PHE A 151 3.33 3.03 15.60
N LEU A 152 4.19 2.53 16.49
CA LEU A 152 4.27 3.01 17.88
C LEU A 152 4.86 4.42 17.93
N LEU A 153 5.92 4.67 17.17
CA LEU A 153 6.47 6.03 17.04
C LEU A 153 5.43 7.00 16.47
N ALA A 154 4.66 6.57 15.47
CA ALA A 154 3.58 7.38 14.91
C ALA A 154 2.51 7.72 15.96
N LEU A 155 2.11 6.77 16.80
CA LEU A 155 1.16 7.00 17.90
C LEU A 155 1.72 7.96 18.96
N ILE A 156 3.00 7.82 19.33
CA ILE A 156 3.66 8.73 20.28
C ILE A 156 3.69 10.16 19.71
N PHE A 157 4.11 10.32 18.46
CA PHE A 157 4.13 11.64 17.82
C PHE A 157 2.74 12.24 17.65
N MET A 158 1.73 11.43 17.35
CA MET A 158 0.34 11.87 17.30
C MET A 158 -0.13 12.36 18.68
N TYR A 159 0.14 11.62 19.75
CA TYR A 159 -0.25 12.00 21.11
C TYR A 159 0.45 13.29 21.57
N ILE A 160 1.75 13.45 21.28
CA ILE A 160 2.49 14.67 21.58
C ILE A 160 1.97 15.84 20.74
N GLY A 161 1.71 15.60 19.45
CA GLY A 161 1.11 16.55 18.53
C GLY A 161 -0.21 17.12 19.05
N TYR A 162 -1.08 16.24 19.54
CA TYR A 162 -2.35 16.64 20.13
C TYR A 162 -2.18 17.34 21.49
N SER A 163 -1.44 16.74 22.43
CA SER A 163 -1.37 17.22 23.82
C SER A 163 -0.58 18.52 23.98
N VAL A 164 0.45 18.74 23.16
CA VAL A 164 1.31 19.94 23.24
C VAL A 164 0.88 21.01 22.25
N PHE A 165 0.51 20.62 21.03
CA PHE A 165 0.24 21.57 19.93
C PHE A 165 -1.23 21.66 19.53
N GLY A 166 -2.11 20.84 20.12
CA GLY A 166 -3.53 20.80 19.75
C GLY A 166 -3.81 20.27 18.34
N VAL A 167 -2.82 19.63 17.70
CA VAL A 167 -2.94 19.16 16.31
C VAL A 167 -3.62 17.81 16.28
N ILE A 168 -4.74 17.72 15.55
CA ILE A 168 -5.47 16.48 15.32
C ILE A 168 -4.89 15.81 14.07
N ALA A 169 -4.28 14.64 14.22
CA ALA A 169 -3.69 13.90 13.10
C ALA A 169 -4.73 13.17 12.21
N GLY A 170 -6.03 13.40 12.45
CA GLY A 170 -7.16 12.73 11.81
C GLY A 170 -7.30 12.96 10.31
N GLY A 171 -6.66 13.99 9.74
CA GLY A 171 -6.35 14.01 8.31
C GLY A 171 -6.29 15.39 7.67
N LEU A 172 -5.49 15.48 6.59
CA LEU A 172 -5.46 16.64 5.68
C LEU A 172 -6.84 16.96 5.06
N PHE A 173 -7.79 16.02 5.13
CA PHE A 173 -9.14 16.10 4.55
C PHE A 173 -10.23 15.57 5.49
N SER A 174 -9.95 15.49 6.80
CA SER A 174 -10.98 15.23 7.79
C SER A 174 -11.96 16.42 7.78
N PRO A 175 -13.28 16.22 7.61
CA PRO A 175 -14.27 17.27 7.81
C PRO A 175 -14.33 17.77 9.27
N GLU A 176 -13.67 17.07 10.19
CA GLU A 176 -13.53 17.41 11.61
C GLU A 176 -12.12 17.90 11.94
#